data_AF-A0A228I1X6-F1
#
_entry.id   AF-A0A228I1X6-F1
#
_cell.length_a   1.000
_cell.length_b   1.000
_cell.length_c   1.000
_cell.angle_alpha   90.00
_cell.angle_beta   90.00
_cell.angle_gamma   90.00
#
_symmetry.space_group_name_H-M   'P 1'
#
loop_
_entity.id
_entity.type
_entity.pdbx_description
1 polymer ?
#
loop_
_entity_poly.entity_id
_entity_poly.type
_entity_poly.pdbx_seq_one_letter_code
_entity_poly.pdbx_strand_id
1 'polypeptide(L)' 'MSSSLRITKTGGAGSAALTRAGESRLAGGEDRPLATLRQSVDSSDACNATRVLHGNGEHAESSVNCNSLRASN' A
#
# COMPACT_ATOMS: atom_id res chain seq x y z
N MET A 1 6.96 -10.66 -13.21
CA MET A 1 6.78 -10.23 -11.82
C MET A 1 5.38 -9.65 -11.68
N SER A 2 4.50 -10.25 -10.88
CA SER A 2 3.23 -9.64 -10.48
C SER A 2 3.39 -8.93 -9.14
N SER A 3 2.55 -7.94 -8.90
CA SER A 3 2.50 -7.21 -7.64
C SER A 3 1.06 -7.02 -7.20
N SER A 4 0.82 -7.12 -5.91
CA SER A 4 -0.43 -6.69 -5.29
C SER A 4 -0.15 -5.66 -4.22
N LEU A 5 -1.02 -4.67 -4.10
CA LEU A 5 -1.01 -3.65 -3.08
C LEU A 5 -2.38 -3.65 -2.43
N ARG A 6 -2.41 -3.91 -1.12
CA ARG A 6 -3.61 -3.83 -0.29
C ARG A 6 -3.44 -2.73 0.73
N ILE A 7 -4.36 -1.78 0.74
CA ILE A 7 -4.37 -0.68 1.69
C ILE A 7 -5.63 -0.79 2.53
N THR A 8 -5.48 -0.83 3.84
CA THR A 8 -6.58 -0.98 4.79
C THR A 8 -6.63 0.24 5.70
N LYS A 9 -7.81 0.84 5.82
CA LYS A 9 -8.13 1.88 6.80
C LYS A 9 -9.15 1.34 7.78
N THR A 10 -8.90 1.47 9.07
CA THR A 10 -9.83 1.12 10.14
C THR A 10 -10.01 2.34 11.04
N GLY A 11 -11.25 2.79 11.20
CA GLY A 11 -11.60 3.96 12.00
C GLY A 11 -12.87 3.74 12.80
N GLY A 12 -13.37 4.80 13.45
CA GLY A 12 -14.60 4.75 14.25
C GLY A 12 -15.84 4.37 13.44
N ALA A 13 -15.85 4.64 12.13
CA ALA A 13 -16.93 4.28 11.20
C ALA A 13 -16.79 2.86 10.61
N GLY A 14 -15.74 2.11 10.96
CA GLY A 14 -15.47 0.77 10.46
C GLY A 14 -14.22 0.66 9.61
N SER A 15 -14.10 -0.45 8.88
CA SER A 15 -12.93 -0.77 8.05
C SER A 15 -13.23 -0.71 6.55
N ALA A 16 -12.30 -0.14 5.79
CA ALA A 16 -12.30 -0.12 4.34
C ALA A 16 -10.97 -0.68 3.82
N ALA A 17 -11.00 -1.43 2.73
CA ALA A 17 -9.81 -1.94 2.07
C ALA A 17 -9.85 -1.68 0.57
N LEU A 18 -8.71 -1.27 0.01
CA LEU A 18 -8.48 -1.17 -1.43
C LEU A 18 -7.39 -2.15 -1.82
N THR A 19 -7.68 -3.04 -2.76
CA THR A 19 -6.69 -3.96 -3.32
C THR A 19 -6.49 -3.65 -4.79
N ARG A 20 -5.23 -3.47 -5.21
CA ARG A 20 -4.82 -3.36 -6.60
C ARG A 20 -3.80 -4.43 -6.92
N ALA A 21 -4.09 -5.28 -7.89
CA ALA A 21 -3.14 -6.22 -8.45
C ALA A 21 -2.75 -5.77 -9.86
N GLY A 22 -1.52 -6.06 -10.27
CA GLY A 22 -1.04 -5.78 -11.62
C GLY A 22 0.34 -6.33 -11.89
N GLU A 23 0.71 -6.39 -13.16
CA GLU A 23 2.07 -6.74 -13.55
C GLU A 23 3.03 -5.61 -13.20
N SER A 24 4.10 -5.96 -12.49
CA SER A 24 5.15 -5.02 -12.11
C SER A 24 6.32 -5.17 -13.06
N ARG A 25 6.44 -4.25 -14.02
CA ARG A 25 7.68 -4.04 -14.78
C ARG A 25 8.60 -3.11 -14.00
N LEU A 26 9.08 -3.56 -12.84
CA LEU A 26 10.08 -2.82 -12.08
C LEU A 26 11.41 -3.06 -12.80
N ALA A 27 11.92 -2.03 -13.47
CA ALA A 27 13.32 -2.03 -13.84
C ALA A 27 14.14 -1.97 -12.54
N GLY A 28 15.19 -2.78 -12.41
CA GLY A 28 16.01 -2.79 -11.21
C GLY A 28 16.62 -1.42 -10.96
N GLY A 29 16.45 -0.89 -9.74
CA GLY A 29 17.06 0.37 -9.30
C GLY A 29 16.20 1.63 -9.43
N GLU A 30 14.97 1.56 -9.98
CA GLU A 30 14.05 2.70 -10.03
C GLU A 30 12.86 2.55 -9.07
N ASP A 31 12.61 3.61 -8.28
CA ASP A 31 11.39 3.75 -7.51
C ASP A 31 10.22 4.12 -8.42
N ARG A 32 9.30 3.18 -8.65
CA ARG A 32 8.04 3.44 -9.37
C ARG A 32 6.83 3.42 -8.44
N PRO A 33 5.99 4.46 -8.44
CA PRO A 33 4.75 4.45 -7.69
C PRO A 33 3.79 3.40 -8.24
N LEU A 34 3.24 2.57 -7.37
CA LEU A 34 2.33 1.47 -7.75
C LEU A 34 0.86 1.92 -7.76
N ALA A 35 0.53 2.87 -6.90
CA ALA A 35 -0.76 3.53 -6.85
C ALA A 35 -0.64 4.86 -6.12
N THR A 36 -1.55 5.78 -6.42
CA THR A 36 -1.83 6.94 -5.58
C THR A 36 -3.18 6.70 -4.93
N LEU A 37 -3.25 6.87 -3.60
CA LEU A 37 -4.49 6.73 -2.84
C LEU A 37 -4.79 8.05 -2.13
N ARG A 38 -6.00 8.56 -2.31
CA ARG A 38 -6.53 9.68 -1.54
C ARG A 38 -7.62 9.15 -0.61
N GLN A 39 -7.42 9.31 0.68
CA GLN A 39 -8.36 8.89 1.71
C GLN A 39 -8.48 9.97 2.77
N SER A 40 -9.70 10.19 3.27
CA SER A 40 -9.93 10.95 4.49
C SER A 40 -9.58 10.06 5.68
N VAL A 41 -8.53 10.43 6.41
CA VAL A 41 -8.04 9.76 7.61
C VAL A 41 -8.19 10.70 8.80
N ASP A 42 -8.94 10.27 9.81
CA ASP A 42 -8.98 10.97 11.10
C ASP A 42 -7.74 10.61 11.94
N SER A 43 -7.42 11.43 12.94
CA SER A 43 -6.22 11.19 13.78
C SER A 43 -6.28 9.90 14.60
N SER A 44 -7.48 9.34 14.78
CA SER A 44 -7.72 8.06 15.44
C SER A 44 -7.74 6.87 14.47
N ASP A 45 -7.70 7.11 13.15
CA ASP A 45 -7.77 6.03 12.17
C ASP A 45 -6.42 5.28 12.10
N ALA A 46 -6.51 3.97 11.91
CA ALA A 46 -5.38 3.10 11.61
C ALA A 46 -5.32 2.83 10.10
N CYS A 47 -4.23 3.20 9.44
CA CYS A 47 -4.00 2.93 8.03
C CYS A 47 -2.72 2.11 7.80
N ASN A 48 -2.85 1.01 7.06
CA ASN A 48 -1.76 0.10 6.75
C ASN A 48 -1.77 -0.25 5.25
N ALA A 49 -0.62 -0.20 4.60
CA ALA A 49 -0.44 -0.63 3.22
C ALA A 49 0.50 -1.83 3.17
N THR A 50 -0.01 -2.97 2.72
CA THR A 50 0.77 -4.18 2.45
C THR A 50 0.98 -4.34 0.96
N ARG A 51 2.22 -4.54 0.56
CA ARG A 51 2.61 -4.85 -0.81
C ARG A 51 3.18 -6.25 -0.85
N VAL A 52 2.73 -7.04 -1.83
CA VAL A 52 3.26 -8.36 -2.14
C VAL A 52 3.80 -8.37 -3.56
N LEU A 53 5.01 -8.87 -3.74
CA LEU A 53 5.64 -9.15 -5.03
C LEU A 53 5.73 -10.66 -5.24
N HIS A 54 5.35 -11.09 -6.44
CA HIS A 54 5.55 -12.47 -6.87
C HIS A 54 6.29 -12.50 -8.21
N GLY A 55 7.37 -13.25 -8.30
CA GLY A 55 8.00 -13.55 -9.59
C GLY A 55 9.22 -14.43 -9.46
N ASN A 56 9.51 -15.21 -10.50
CA ASN A 56 10.67 -16.11 -10.57
C ASN A 56 10.80 -17.09 -9.38
N GLY A 57 9.68 -17.45 -8.73
CA GLY A 57 9.67 -18.30 -7.53
C GLY A 57 9.92 -17.54 -6.22
N GLU A 58 10.18 -16.24 -6.28
CA GLU A 58 10.39 -15.36 -5.14
C GLU A 58 9.07 -14.72 -4.67
N HIS A 59 8.90 -14.65 -3.35
CA HIS A 59 7.82 -13.97 -2.66
C HIS A 59 8.44 -12.92 -1.74
N ALA A 60 8.04 -11.66 -1.91
CA ALA A 60 8.42 -10.59 -0.98
C ALA A 60 7.18 -9.83 -0.53
N GLU A 61 6.99 -9.73 0.79
CA GLU A 61 5.93 -8.93 1.42
C GLU A 61 6.55 -7.78 2.21
N SER A 62 5.96 -6.60 2.09
CA SER A 62 6.34 -5.41 2.86
C SER A 62 5.08 -4.71 3.34
N SER A 63 5.06 -4.24 4.58
CA SER A 63 3.96 -3.43 5.12
C SER A 63 4.47 -2.08 5.60
N VAL A 64 3.65 -1.03 5.45
CA VAL A 64 3.95 0.32 5.92
C VAL A 64 2.74 0.92 6.62
N ASN A 65 2.98 1.54 7.78
CA ASN A 65 1.98 2.33 8.49
C ASN A 65 1.84 3.69 7.80
N CYS A 66 0.63 4.00 7.32
CA CYS A 66 0.38 5.25 6.60
C CYS A 66 0.06 6.42 7.55
N ASN A 67 -0.16 6.18 8.84
CA ASN A 67 -0.55 7.22 9.82
C ASN A 67 0.55 8.28 10.04
N SER A 68 1.81 7.94 9.79
CA SER A 68 2.95 8.87 9.90
C SER A 68 3.13 9.77 8.69
N LEU A 69 2.44 9.52 7.57
CA LEU A 69 2.45 10.37 6.37
C LEU A 69 1.48 11.55 6.48
N ARG A 70 1.22 12.05 7.71
CA ARG A 70 0.68 13.40 7.90
C ARG A 70 1.76 14.33 7.34
N ALA A 71 1.67 14.66 6.06
CA ALA A 71 2.52 15.65 5.43
C ALA A 71 2.49 16.88 6.35
N SER A 72 3.62 17.16 6.97
CA SER A 72 3.84 18.43 7.64
C SER A 72 3.69 19.48 6.54
N ASN A 73 2.51 20.11 6.49
CA ASN A 73 2.32 21.34 5.73
C ASN A 73 3.16 22.44 6.37
#